data_AF-A0A1H3QGC9-F1
#
_entry.id   AF-A0A1H3QGC9-F1
#
_cell.length_a   1.000
_cell.length_b   1.000
_cell.length_c   1.000
_cell.angle_alpha   90.00
_cell.angle_beta   90.00
_cell.angle_gamma   90.00
#
_symmetry.space_group_name_H-M   'P 1'
#
loop_
_entity.id
_entity.type
_entity.pdbx_description
1 polymer ?
#
loop_
_entity_poly.entity_id
_entity_poly.type
_entity_poly.pdbx_seq_one_letter_code
_entity_poly.pdbx_strand_id
1 'polypeptide(L)'
;MSRLVDSSISIYEALQNIKNGKYVMPAFQRQYVWSMEQVEKLWDSILLDYPIATFLFWHVDDDNVTWDTYFCNFLYEVTFDNRKQADTVNYELSNINVNQTDTAVLDGQQRLTSLFLSLFGNAFIRQKYARRKNSGGIVTKLLIELNKNKITVDEEEYNSKKYDIKFSEKVGKLSPTQFEIKNILEQKFQDDSTRDKAIEEAIFNVPADSKDYARNILNKLYNKIFVEKLIRYTEIHDMKQDDALEMFVRFNSGGKALRKSEITMSILEAYWPSAKTEFGKLLVDSYEGFGSDFIIRSALMIYGDVVKSNISKNIAEELKNNWSEFKKALKNLESTLKEIKIGVSRFASSWNVLLPIIYFIYYNPEYRNNLDGIRAYLIRAVLFTYFQSGTTGKLQQMKSRINENDYEITVDMLNQMNDLRVTEGKIEDILNEEKGSRVAGEALYFLSLDWRNTHFKYEQDHLHPFERFDGNKPISVSMEDWRKWRGNRNRLANLHLLEGRSNASKSDMRLVDYYNDMNVEQRADFHRQSFIPEGISLELEKFEEFYEARKAILTGKIRELLG
;
A
#
# COMPACT_ATOMS: atom_id res chain seq x y z
N MET A 1 -25.66 20.89 19.93
CA MET A 1 -24.81 21.86 19.22
C MET A 1 -23.49 21.86 19.96
N SER A 2 -22.39 21.56 19.28
CA SER A 2 -21.07 21.56 19.93
C SER A 2 -20.69 22.97 20.37
N ARG A 3 -20.11 23.08 21.57
CA ARG A 3 -19.62 24.35 22.11
C ARG A 3 -18.14 24.49 21.80
N LEU A 4 -17.77 25.61 21.18
CA LEU A 4 -16.39 25.95 20.83
C LEU A 4 -15.79 26.89 21.88
N VAL A 5 -14.59 26.58 22.36
CA VAL A 5 -13.87 27.38 23.35
C VAL A 5 -12.46 27.66 22.85
N ASP A 6 -12.13 28.93 22.63
CA ASP A 6 -10.78 29.33 22.21
C ASP A 6 -9.88 29.59 23.43
N SER A 7 -8.67 29.05 23.40
CA SER A 7 -7.70 29.19 24.48
C SER A 7 -6.25 29.13 23.97
N SER A 8 -5.30 29.41 24.87
CA SER A 8 -3.88 29.29 24.58
C SER A 8 -3.07 28.91 25.81
N ILE A 9 -2.05 28.08 25.61
CA ILE A 9 -1.12 27.60 26.64
C ILE A 9 0.32 27.62 26.11
N SER A 10 1.30 27.55 27.01
CA SER A 10 2.71 27.43 26.64
C SER A 10 3.01 26.05 26.03
N ILE A 11 4.15 25.94 25.34
CA ILE A 11 4.63 24.63 24.86
C ILE A 11 4.80 23.69 26.06
N TYR A 12 5.44 24.16 27.13
CA TYR A 12 5.72 23.34 28.30
C TYR A 12 4.43 22.78 28.93
N GLU A 13 3.40 23.60 29.11
CA GLU A 13 2.09 23.16 29.66
C GLU A 13 1.44 22.09 28.76
N ALA A 14 1.43 22.30 27.44
CA ALA A 14 0.88 21.31 26.50
C ALA A 14 1.62 19.97 26.58
N LEU A 15 2.95 20.00 26.67
CA LEU A 15 3.77 18.80 26.73
C LEU A 15 3.66 18.09 28.10
N GLN A 16 3.46 18.83 29.20
CA GLN A 16 3.15 18.23 30.50
C GLN A 16 1.79 17.53 30.48
N ASN A 17 0.78 18.12 29.83
CA ASN A 17 -0.51 17.48 29.66
C ASN A 17 -0.40 16.16 28.87
N ILE A 18 0.46 16.12 27.83
CA ILE A 18 0.80 14.86 27.14
C ILE A 18 1.49 13.88 28.09
N LYS A 19 2.54 14.33 28.79
CA LYS A 19 3.35 13.49 29.69
C LYS A 19 2.51 12.86 30.82
N ASN A 20 1.55 13.59 31.35
CA ASN A 20 0.68 13.16 32.45
C ASN A 20 -0.53 12.33 31.98
N GLY A 21 -0.63 12.04 30.67
CA GLY A 21 -1.74 11.27 30.09
C GLY A 21 -3.05 12.05 29.98
N LYS A 22 -3.02 13.38 30.19
CA LYS A 22 -4.19 14.24 30.03
C LYS A 22 -4.60 14.39 28.57
N TYR A 23 -3.61 14.47 27.67
CA TYR A 23 -3.82 14.62 26.23
C TYR A 23 -3.55 13.32 25.48
N VAL A 24 -4.47 12.93 24.60
CA VAL A 24 -4.35 11.79 23.69
C VAL A 24 -4.64 12.19 22.25
N MET A 25 -4.52 11.25 21.32
CA MET A 25 -4.95 11.42 19.93
C MET A 25 -6.05 10.41 19.59
N PRO A 26 -7.01 10.73 18.72
CA PRO A 26 -7.99 9.76 18.27
C PRO A 26 -7.34 8.55 17.57
N ALA A 27 -7.93 7.36 17.69
CA ALA A 27 -7.43 6.14 17.02
C ALA A 27 -7.37 6.25 15.48
N PHE A 28 -8.24 7.06 14.88
CA PHE A 28 -8.28 7.29 13.42
C PHE A 28 -7.18 8.23 12.90
N GLN A 29 -6.33 8.79 13.76
CA GLN A 29 -5.26 9.68 13.31
C GLN A 29 -4.19 8.89 12.51
N ARG A 30 -3.62 9.51 11.48
CA ARG A 30 -2.58 8.89 10.65
C ARG A 30 -1.30 8.63 11.45
N GLN A 31 -0.48 7.68 11.03
CA GLN A 31 0.79 7.40 11.70
C GLN A 31 1.76 8.60 11.67
N TYR A 32 2.75 8.63 12.55
CA TYR A 32 3.76 9.69 12.55
C TYR A 32 4.60 9.61 11.28
N VAL A 33 4.63 10.69 10.50
CA VAL A 33 5.27 10.74 9.17
C VAL A 33 6.20 11.93 8.98
N TRP A 34 6.39 12.75 10.01
CA TRP A 34 7.26 13.92 9.91
C TRP A 34 8.74 13.52 9.85
N SER A 35 9.47 14.16 8.92
CA SER A 35 10.93 14.00 8.79
C SER A 35 11.68 14.83 9.84
N MET A 36 12.97 14.54 10.00
CA MET A 36 13.87 15.37 10.82
C MET A 36 13.84 16.83 10.40
N GLU A 37 13.90 17.11 9.10
CA GLU A 37 13.90 18.47 8.55
C GLU A 37 12.62 19.23 8.89
N GLN A 38 11.46 18.57 8.91
CA GLN A 38 10.20 19.21 9.28
C GLN A 38 10.18 19.60 10.77
N VAL A 39 10.73 18.75 11.64
CA VAL A 39 10.88 19.07 13.07
C VAL A 39 11.86 20.24 13.27
N GLU A 40 12.98 20.24 12.56
CA GLU A 40 13.96 21.34 12.58
C GLU A 40 13.35 22.67 12.12
N LYS A 41 12.59 22.66 11.02
CA LYS A 41 11.88 23.85 10.50
C LYS A 41 10.78 24.34 11.43
N LEU A 42 10.12 23.45 12.17
CA LEU A 42 9.15 23.84 13.19
C LEU A 42 9.82 24.64 14.31
N TRP A 43 10.95 24.17 14.82
CA TRP A 43 11.72 24.91 15.84
C TRP A 43 12.28 26.22 15.32
N ASP A 44 12.78 26.23 14.08
CA ASP A 44 13.25 27.45 13.43
C ASP A 44 12.13 28.51 13.33
N SER A 45 10.93 28.08 12.90
CA SER A 45 9.74 28.94 12.84
C SER A 45 9.36 29.50 14.22
N ILE A 46 9.41 28.68 15.26
CA ILE A 46 9.14 29.10 16.65
C ILE A 46 10.14 30.17 17.09
N LEU A 47 11.43 29.96 16.84
CA LEU A 47 12.48 30.92 17.18
C LEU A 47 12.46 32.16 16.27
N LEU A 48 11.80 32.12 15.12
CA LEU A 48 11.58 33.29 14.24
C LEU A 48 10.29 34.05 14.53
N ASP A 49 9.57 33.69 15.59
CA ASP A 49 8.29 34.30 15.95
C ASP A 49 7.20 34.06 14.88
N TYR A 50 7.36 33.05 14.04
CA TYR A 50 6.38 32.68 13.03
C TYR A 50 5.22 31.88 13.67
N PRO A 51 3.98 32.08 13.20
CA PRO A 51 2.83 31.34 13.71
C PRO A 51 2.92 29.86 13.34
N ILE A 52 2.77 28.96 14.32
CA ILE A 52 2.78 27.49 14.12
C ILE A 52 1.40 26.89 13.80
N ALA A 53 0.47 27.75 13.35
CA ALA A 53 -0.96 27.50 13.15
C ALA A 53 -1.71 27.04 14.41
N THR A 54 -3.04 27.20 14.39
CA THR A 54 -3.93 26.82 15.49
C THR A 54 -4.11 25.30 15.57
N PHE A 55 -4.37 24.81 16.78
CA PHE A 55 -4.70 23.41 17.05
C PHE A 55 -6.20 23.24 17.26
N LEU A 56 -6.69 22.02 17.07
CA LEU A 56 -8.08 21.66 17.32
C LEU A 56 -8.13 20.54 18.35
N PHE A 57 -8.78 20.80 19.49
CA PHE A 57 -8.93 19.86 20.58
C PHE A 57 -10.39 19.41 20.69
N TRP A 58 -10.57 18.18 21.16
CA TRP A 58 -11.85 17.58 21.49
C TRP A 58 -11.85 17.29 22.99
N HIS A 59 -12.81 17.88 23.71
CA HIS A 59 -13.03 17.54 25.11
C HIS A 59 -13.66 16.15 25.22
N VAL A 60 -13.07 15.26 26.00
CA VAL A 60 -13.48 13.85 26.11
C VAL A 60 -14.01 13.57 27.52
N ASP A 61 -15.20 12.98 27.60
CA ASP A 61 -15.91 12.69 28.85
C ASP A 61 -16.81 11.43 28.69
N ASP A 62 -17.39 10.96 29.80
CA ASP A 62 -18.26 9.77 29.81
C ASP A 62 -19.55 9.94 28.97
N ASP A 63 -19.95 11.17 28.63
CA ASP A 63 -21.15 11.44 27.84
C ASP A 63 -20.89 11.33 26.33
N ASN A 64 -19.63 11.46 25.91
CA ASN A 64 -19.25 11.60 24.50
C ASN A 64 -18.34 10.50 23.95
N VAL A 65 -17.74 9.69 24.82
CA VAL A 65 -17.04 8.45 24.46
C VAL A 65 -17.61 7.23 25.17
N THR A 66 -17.41 6.07 24.58
CA THR A 66 -17.83 4.78 25.13
C THR A 66 -16.62 3.93 25.51
N TRP A 67 -16.85 2.85 26.26
CA TRP A 67 -15.79 1.95 26.72
C TRP A 67 -15.00 1.28 25.58
N ASP A 68 -15.55 1.25 24.37
CA ASP A 68 -14.97 0.73 23.14
C ASP A 68 -14.41 1.85 22.22
N THR A 69 -14.38 3.10 22.67
CA THR A 69 -13.67 4.17 21.99
C THR A 69 -12.18 4.11 22.31
N TYR A 70 -11.37 3.87 21.28
CA TYR A 70 -9.91 3.78 21.42
C TYR A 70 -9.21 5.09 21.10
N PHE A 71 -8.11 5.33 21.80
CA PHE A 71 -7.21 6.45 21.60
C PHE A 71 -5.78 5.98 21.43
N CYS A 72 -4.98 6.84 20.81
CA CYS A 72 -3.56 6.67 20.59
C CYS A 72 -2.77 7.58 21.54
N ASN A 73 -1.75 7.02 22.19
CA ASN A 73 -0.80 7.80 22.96
C ASN A 73 0.21 8.53 22.06
N PHE A 74 0.74 9.66 22.52
CA PHE A 74 1.84 10.34 21.84
C PHE A 74 3.11 9.48 21.86
N LEU A 75 3.89 9.53 20.77
CA LEU A 75 5.14 8.77 20.70
C LEU A 75 6.16 9.34 21.67
N TYR A 76 6.69 8.48 22.54
CA TYR A 76 7.84 8.80 23.37
C TYR A 76 9.16 8.54 22.64
N GLU A 77 9.16 7.62 21.67
CA GLU A 77 10.35 7.27 20.88
C GLU A 77 10.04 7.22 19.39
N VAL A 78 11.01 7.62 18.56
CA VAL A 78 10.93 7.51 17.10
C VAL A 78 12.26 7.10 16.51
N THR A 79 12.24 6.24 15.49
CA THR A 79 13.39 5.94 14.65
C THR A 79 13.20 6.56 13.28
N PHE A 80 14.19 7.27 12.77
CA PHE A 80 14.24 7.80 11.41
C PHE A 80 15.09 6.89 10.53
N ASP A 81 14.69 6.71 9.27
CA ASP A 81 15.45 5.97 8.29
C ASP A 81 16.68 6.74 7.78
N ASN A 82 17.43 6.13 6.88
CA ASN A 82 18.62 6.74 6.28
C ASN A 82 18.29 7.93 5.34
N ARG A 83 17.02 8.15 5.00
CA ARG A 83 16.50 9.33 4.29
C ARG A 83 15.92 10.36 5.26
N LYS A 84 16.15 10.20 6.57
CA LYS A 84 15.68 11.08 7.64
C LYS A 84 14.15 11.16 7.73
N GLN A 85 13.44 10.18 7.19
CA GLN A 85 11.99 10.03 7.30
C GLN A 85 11.68 9.15 8.51
N ALA A 86 10.60 9.44 9.23
CA ALA A 86 10.18 8.56 10.31
C ALA A 86 9.94 7.14 9.76
N ASP A 87 10.55 6.14 10.39
CA ASP A 87 10.06 4.78 10.23
C ASP A 87 8.62 4.75 10.72
N THR A 88 7.78 4.00 10.03
CA THR A 88 6.37 3.91 10.35
C THR A 88 6.17 3.34 11.75
N VAL A 89 5.86 4.20 12.74
CA VAL A 89 5.57 3.80 14.12
C VAL A 89 4.06 3.65 14.28
N ASN A 90 3.62 2.47 14.71
CA ASN A 90 2.23 2.30 15.14
C ASN A 90 2.11 2.96 16.52
N TYR A 91 1.14 3.86 16.69
CA TYR A 91 0.79 4.33 18.02
C TYR A 91 0.25 3.17 18.85
N GLU A 92 0.51 3.22 20.16
CA GLU A 92 -0.13 2.28 21.09
C GLU A 92 -1.58 2.73 21.29
N LEU A 93 -2.49 1.78 21.05
CA LEU A 93 -3.92 1.96 21.23
C LEU A 93 -4.30 1.55 22.65
N SER A 94 -5.00 2.44 23.34
CA SER A 94 -5.50 2.20 24.68
C SER A 94 -6.87 2.82 24.89
N ASN A 95 -7.67 2.17 25.73
CA ASN A 95 -8.79 2.83 26.38
C ASN A 95 -8.25 3.83 27.38
N ILE A 96 -8.99 4.92 27.59
CA ILE A 96 -8.59 6.00 28.49
C ILE A 96 -9.48 6.02 29.73
N ASN A 97 -8.97 6.59 30.82
CA ASN A 97 -9.77 6.95 31.98
C ASN A 97 -10.06 8.45 31.87
N VAL A 98 -11.32 8.82 31.59
CA VAL A 98 -11.71 10.21 31.34
C VAL A 98 -11.47 11.14 32.53
N ASN A 99 -11.37 10.61 33.76
CA ASN A 99 -11.00 11.39 34.94
C ASN A 99 -9.55 11.92 34.88
N GLN A 100 -8.69 11.25 34.13
CA GLN A 100 -7.30 11.64 33.91
C GLN A 100 -7.11 12.26 32.51
N THR A 101 -7.78 11.70 31.51
CA THR A 101 -7.65 12.05 30.09
C THR A 101 -8.90 12.73 29.58
N ASP A 102 -8.88 14.05 29.49
CA ASP A 102 -10.07 14.86 29.14
C ASP A 102 -9.96 15.53 27.77
N THR A 103 -8.88 15.29 27.01
CA THR A 103 -8.61 15.99 25.75
C THR A 103 -8.00 15.08 24.69
N ALA A 104 -8.63 15.04 23.51
CA ALA A 104 -8.09 14.42 22.30
C ALA A 104 -7.71 15.46 21.25
N VAL A 105 -6.50 15.36 20.68
CA VAL A 105 -6.00 16.31 19.66
C VAL A 105 -6.48 15.90 18.26
N LEU A 106 -7.39 16.69 17.67
CA LEU A 106 -7.98 16.46 16.34
C LEU A 106 -7.13 17.05 15.19
N ASP A 107 -6.41 18.15 15.43
CA ASP A 107 -5.46 18.73 14.47
C ASP A 107 -4.17 19.20 15.16
N GLY A 108 -3.06 19.11 14.44
CA GLY A 108 -1.73 19.43 14.93
C GLY A 108 -1.05 18.28 15.68
N GLN A 109 -1.54 17.04 15.54
CA GLN A 109 -0.97 15.86 16.19
C GLN A 109 0.52 15.71 15.90
N GLN A 110 0.92 15.88 14.64
CA GLN A 110 2.31 15.72 14.24
C GLN A 110 3.21 16.80 14.86
N ARG A 111 2.74 18.06 14.89
CA ARG A 111 3.47 19.18 15.52
C ARG A 111 3.68 18.94 17.01
N LEU A 112 2.61 18.60 17.75
CA LEU A 112 2.73 18.31 19.18
C LEU A 112 3.58 17.07 19.45
N THR A 113 3.47 16.02 18.62
CA THR A 113 4.34 14.84 18.71
C THR A 113 5.80 15.22 18.49
N SER A 114 6.12 16.04 17.47
CA SER A 114 7.49 16.49 17.21
C SER A 114 8.06 17.33 18.35
N LEU A 115 7.28 18.24 18.94
CA LEU A 115 7.68 19.02 20.11
C LEU A 115 7.91 18.12 21.34
N PHE A 116 7.00 17.17 21.56
CA PHE A 116 7.12 16.19 22.65
C PHE A 116 8.37 15.31 22.49
N LEU A 117 8.64 14.79 21.29
CA LEU A 117 9.85 14.02 20.99
C LEU A 117 11.13 14.85 21.17
N SER A 118 11.09 16.14 20.83
CA SER A 118 12.25 17.04 20.94
C SER A 118 12.65 17.33 22.39
N LEU A 119 11.67 17.38 23.29
CA LEU A 119 11.86 17.84 24.67
C LEU A 119 11.77 16.71 25.71
N PHE A 120 10.85 15.76 25.55
CA PHE A 120 10.65 14.68 26.51
C PHE A 120 11.06 13.32 25.96
N GLY A 121 10.87 13.08 24.67
CA GLY A 121 11.14 11.78 24.04
C GLY A 121 12.58 11.49 23.68
N ASN A 122 12.75 10.41 22.90
CA ASN A 122 14.00 9.93 22.32
C ASN A 122 13.88 9.78 20.80
N ALA A 123 14.94 10.15 20.08
CA ALA A 123 15.01 9.99 18.63
C ALA A 123 16.22 9.12 18.26
N PHE A 124 16.05 8.28 17.23
CA PHE A 124 17.08 7.38 16.71
C PHE A 124 17.23 7.50 15.20
N ILE A 125 18.40 7.18 14.65
CA ILE A 125 18.65 7.00 13.22
C ILE A 125 18.98 5.54 12.94
N ARG A 126 18.27 4.95 11.97
CA ARG A 126 18.58 3.62 11.46
C ARG A 126 19.64 3.71 10.38
N GLN A 127 20.70 2.91 10.54
CA GLN A 127 21.75 2.77 9.52
C GLN A 127 21.21 2.15 8.21
N LYS A 128 21.87 2.50 7.10
CA LYS A 128 21.59 1.92 5.79
C LYS A 128 21.72 0.39 5.87
N TYR A 129 20.74 -0.32 5.31
CA TYR A 129 20.63 -1.80 5.29
C TYR A 129 20.29 -2.49 6.62
N ALA A 130 20.16 -1.76 7.73
CA ALA A 130 19.64 -2.37 8.96
C ALA A 130 18.14 -2.71 8.80
N ARG A 131 17.72 -3.84 9.38
CA ARG A 131 16.30 -4.23 9.39
C ARG A 131 15.46 -3.23 10.19
N ARG A 132 14.20 -3.05 9.76
CA ARG A 132 13.17 -2.32 10.52
C ARG A 132 12.98 -2.97 11.89
N LYS A 133 13.03 -2.17 12.96
CA LYS A 133 12.64 -2.53 14.33
C LYS A 133 11.75 -1.41 14.87
N ASN A 134 10.88 -1.73 15.81
CA ASN A 134 9.91 -0.78 16.38
C ASN A 134 10.57 0.35 17.18
N SER A 135 11.76 0.10 17.75
CA SER A 135 12.57 1.12 18.43
C SER A 135 14.06 0.78 18.34
N GLY A 136 14.89 1.82 18.46
CA GLY A 136 16.35 1.72 18.49
C GLY A 136 17.06 2.21 17.23
N GLY A 137 18.39 2.09 17.25
CA GLY A 137 19.28 2.70 16.26
C GLY A 137 20.33 3.56 16.96
N ILE A 138 20.97 4.44 16.20
CA ILE A 138 21.89 5.45 16.75
C ILE A 138 21.07 6.57 17.39
N VAL A 139 21.27 6.84 18.68
CA VAL A 139 20.64 8.00 19.34
C VAL A 139 21.01 9.28 18.60
N THR A 140 20.01 10.09 18.30
CA THR A 140 20.18 11.41 17.70
C THR A 140 19.56 12.48 18.60
N LYS A 141 20.25 13.61 18.71
CA LYS A 141 19.88 14.74 19.55
C LYS A 141 19.53 15.93 18.68
N LEU A 142 18.51 16.69 19.08
CA LEU A 142 18.18 17.95 18.41
C LEU A 142 19.05 19.06 19.00
N LEU A 143 19.94 19.59 18.17
CA LEU A 143 20.97 20.56 18.57
C LEU A 143 20.73 21.90 17.90
N ILE A 144 21.14 22.97 18.58
CA ILE A 144 21.26 24.32 18.02
C ILE A 144 22.70 24.82 18.14
N GLU A 145 23.25 25.39 17.07
CA GLU A 145 24.59 26.00 17.07
C GLU A 145 24.54 27.40 17.69
N LEU A 146 25.35 27.62 18.73
CA LEU A 146 25.43 28.89 19.46
C LEU A 146 26.58 29.79 18.99
N ASN A 147 27.47 29.31 18.12
CA ASN A 147 28.48 30.14 17.49
C ASN A 147 27.99 30.62 16.11
N LYS A 148 27.71 31.92 15.99
CA LYS A 148 27.23 32.53 14.74
C LYS A 148 28.18 32.33 13.56
N ASN A 149 29.48 32.17 13.82
CA ASN A 149 30.51 31.95 12.79
C ASN A 149 30.59 30.48 12.31
N LYS A 150 29.80 29.56 12.90
CA LYS A 150 29.72 28.14 12.53
C LYS A 150 28.39 27.76 11.90
N ILE A 151 27.48 28.70 11.72
CA ILE A 151 26.18 28.47 11.10
C ILE A 151 26.42 27.99 9.66
N THR A 152 25.86 26.84 9.32
CA THR A 152 25.99 26.21 8.00
C THR A 152 24.68 26.28 7.22
N VAL A 153 23.91 27.34 7.44
CA VAL A 153 22.62 27.53 6.78
C VAL A 153 22.81 28.41 5.55
N ASP A 154 22.14 28.04 4.46
CA ASP A 154 22.24 28.76 3.19
C ASP A 154 21.35 30.01 3.25
N GLU A 155 21.94 31.19 3.42
CA GLU A 155 21.20 32.46 3.54
C GLU A 155 20.59 32.93 2.19
N GLU A 156 21.03 32.37 1.05
CA GLU A 156 20.59 32.79 -0.28
C GLU A 156 19.35 32.01 -0.77
N GLU A 157 19.03 30.87 -0.16
CA GLU A 157 17.88 30.05 -0.54
C GLU A 157 16.57 30.55 0.12
N TYR A 158 15.55 30.87 -0.70
CA TYR A 158 14.22 31.23 -0.22
C TYR A 158 13.61 30.07 0.59
N ASN A 159 13.20 30.32 1.84
CA ASN A 159 12.68 29.33 2.80
C ASN A 159 13.75 28.39 3.42
N SER A 160 15.01 28.84 3.46
CA SER A 160 16.03 28.23 4.32
C SER A 160 15.79 28.56 5.81
N LYS A 161 16.38 27.74 6.69
CA LYS A 161 16.34 28.00 8.14
C LYS A 161 17.14 29.27 8.47
N LYS A 162 16.92 29.90 9.61
CA LYS A 162 17.81 30.99 10.09
C LYS A 162 18.67 30.58 11.27
N TYR A 163 18.17 29.67 12.09
CA TYR A 163 18.92 29.03 13.15
C TYR A 163 19.44 27.68 12.66
N ASP A 164 20.71 27.37 12.96
CA ASP A 164 21.30 26.06 12.62
C ASP A 164 20.83 24.99 13.62
N ILE A 165 19.55 24.63 13.51
CA ILE A 165 18.90 23.58 14.29
C ILE A 165 18.95 22.29 13.50
N LYS A 166 19.64 21.27 14.01
CA LYS A 166 19.83 20.00 13.31
C LYS A 166 19.83 18.80 14.26
N PHE A 167 19.30 17.68 13.78
CA PHE A 167 19.53 16.39 14.43
C PHE A 167 21.00 15.94 14.25
N SER A 168 21.60 15.40 15.31
CA SER A 168 22.96 14.89 15.27
C SER A 168 23.06 13.61 14.43
N GLU A 169 23.97 13.55 13.46
CA GLU A 169 24.10 12.39 12.55
C GLU A 169 25.09 11.31 13.05
N LYS A 170 25.91 11.60 14.05
CA LYS A 170 26.94 10.69 14.58
C LYS A 170 26.85 10.57 16.10
N VAL A 171 27.11 9.37 16.63
CA VAL A 171 27.42 9.18 18.06
C VAL A 171 28.81 9.77 18.29
N GLY A 172 28.89 10.96 18.87
CA GLY A 172 30.16 11.64 19.10
C GLY A 172 30.02 12.75 20.14
N LYS A 173 31.16 13.27 20.61
CA LYS A 173 31.18 14.46 21.48
C LYS A 173 30.54 15.62 20.73
N LEU A 174 29.50 16.20 21.33
CA LEU A 174 28.88 17.44 20.86
C LEU A 174 29.96 18.52 20.70
N SER A 175 29.83 19.38 19.68
CA SER A 175 30.67 20.58 19.61
C SER A 175 30.49 21.37 20.91
N PRO A 176 31.57 21.93 21.51
CA PRO A 176 31.45 22.76 22.71
C PRO A 176 30.55 23.99 22.55
N THR A 177 30.19 24.34 21.30
CA THR A 177 29.32 25.45 20.95
C THR A 177 27.90 25.01 20.56
N GLN A 178 27.61 23.71 20.58
CA GLN A 178 26.27 23.18 20.34
C GLN A 178 25.53 22.97 21.65
N PHE A 179 24.25 23.34 21.66
CA PHE A 179 23.35 23.11 22.78
C PHE A 179 22.25 22.13 22.39
N GLU A 180 22.03 21.11 23.20
CA GLU A 180 20.90 20.21 23.03
C GLU A 180 19.63 20.89 23.55
N ILE A 181 18.62 21.07 22.69
CA ILE A 181 17.42 21.85 23.03
C ILE A 181 16.74 21.32 24.30
N LYS A 182 16.71 20.00 24.49
CA LYS A 182 16.15 19.32 25.68
C LYS A 182 16.78 19.78 27.00
N ASN A 183 18.04 20.23 27.02
CA ASN A 183 18.72 20.64 28.25
C ASN A 183 18.12 21.92 28.86
N ILE A 184 17.36 22.71 28.09
CA ILE A 184 16.63 23.88 28.61
C ILE A 184 15.59 23.50 29.67
N LEU A 185 15.19 22.21 29.74
CA LEU A 185 14.28 21.69 30.76
C LEU A 185 14.95 21.46 32.12
N GLU A 186 16.28 21.57 32.24
CA GLU A 186 16.92 21.42 33.55
C GLU A 186 16.47 22.55 34.50
N GLN A 187 16.26 22.22 35.79
CA GLN A 187 15.73 23.16 36.80
C GLN A 187 16.50 24.48 36.85
N LYS A 188 17.82 24.43 36.64
CA LYS A 188 18.71 25.60 36.66
C LYS A 188 18.39 26.65 35.58
N PHE A 189 17.79 26.25 34.46
CA PHE A 189 17.33 27.18 33.42
C PHE A 189 15.90 27.66 33.64
N GLN A 190 15.12 26.94 34.45
CA GLN A 190 13.73 27.28 34.72
C GLN A 190 13.58 28.35 35.81
N ASP A 191 14.45 28.29 36.82
CA ASP A 191 14.45 29.21 37.95
C ASP A 191 15.10 30.55 37.59
N ASP A 192 14.34 31.64 37.77
CA ASP A 192 14.77 33.00 37.45
C ASP A 192 16.07 33.41 38.15
N SER A 193 16.32 32.91 39.37
CA SER A 193 17.50 33.25 40.16
C SER A 193 18.77 32.53 39.70
N THR A 194 18.64 31.40 39.01
CA THR A 194 19.78 30.59 38.55
C THR A 194 19.99 30.60 37.04
N ARG A 195 18.97 30.99 36.26
CA ARG A 195 18.97 30.92 34.80
C ARG A 195 20.13 31.66 34.15
N ASP A 196 20.40 32.90 34.56
CA ASP A 196 21.48 33.70 33.96
C ASP A 196 22.84 33.02 34.15
N LYS A 197 23.09 32.47 35.34
CA LYS A 197 24.30 31.71 35.62
C LYS A 197 24.38 30.43 34.79
N ALA A 198 23.27 29.69 34.69
CA ALA A 198 23.21 28.47 33.89
C ALA A 198 23.45 28.73 32.39
N ILE A 199 22.96 29.86 31.87
CA ILE A 199 23.22 30.31 30.50
C ILE A 199 24.71 30.63 30.31
N GLU A 200 25.34 31.38 31.22
CA GLU A 200 26.78 31.67 31.14
C GLU A 200 27.65 30.41 31.19
N GLU A 201 27.28 29.44 32.02
CA GLU A 201 27.94 28.12 32.07
C GLU A 201 27.78 27.36 30.75
N ALA A 202 26.58 27.36 30.17
CA ALA A 202 26.30 26.68 28.90
C ALA A 202 27.07 27.28 27.71
N ILE A 203 27.32 28.60 27.73
CA ILE A 203 28.03 29.32 26.66
C ILE A 203 29.52 29.55 26.97
N PHE A 204 30.06 28.93 28.03
CA PHE A 204 31.44 29.13 28.47
C PHE A 204 32.46 28.93 27.34
N ASN A 205 32.26 27.88 26.52
CA ASN A 205 33.14 27.53 25.38
C ASN A 205 32.77 28.23 24.06
N VAL A 206 31.78 29.14 24.06
CA VAL A 206 31.40 29.93 22.89
C VAL A 206 32.36 31.13 22.76
N PRO A 207 32.89 31.42 21.55
CA PRO A 207 33.76 32.57 21.31
C PRO A 207 33.12 33.90 21.76
N ALA A 208 33.96 34.83 22.22
CA ALA A 208 33.52 36.10 22.82
C ALA A 208 32.57 36.90 21.91
N ASP A 209 32.88 36.96 20.61
CA ASP A 209 32.07 37.66 19.59
C ASP A 209 30.71 37.00 19.30
N SER A 210 30.50 35.77 19.78
CA SER A 210 29.27 34.99 19.63
C SER A 210 28.47 34.84 20.93
N LYS A 211 29.00 35.29 22.08
CA LYS A 211 28.34 35.09 23.38
C LYS A 211 26.99 35.79 23.49
N ASP A 212 26.87 37.02 22.97
CA ASP A 212 25.60 37.75 23.02
C ASP A 212 24.53 37.07 22.15
N TYR A 213 24.92 36.57 20.97
CA TYR A 213 24.06 35.76 20.12
C TYR A 213 23.60 34.48 20.83
N ALA A 214 24.52 33.75 21.45
CA ALA A 214 24.23 32.53 22.20
C ALA A 214 23.28 32.79 23.39
N ARG A 215 23.54 33.83 24.18
CA ARG A 215 22.70 34.24 25.32
C ARG A 215 21.28 34.58 24.86
N ASN A 216 21.16 35.35 23.77
CA ASN A 216 19.87 35.72 23.21
C ASN A 216 19.08 34.50 22.74
N ILE A 217 19.73 33.51 22.12
CA ILE A 217 19.09 32.25 21.72
C ILE A 217 18.56 31.50 22.93
N LEU A 218 19.37 31.30 23.97
CA LEU A 218 18.95 30.51 25.13
C LEU A 218 17.82 31.20 25.92
N ASN A 219 17.86 32.53 26.05
CA ASN A 219 16.75 33.30 26.61
C ASN A 219 15.49 33.21 25.74
N LYS A 220 15.63 33.28 24.41
CA LYS A 220 14.50 33.12 23.48
C LYS A 220 13.89 31.73 23.58
N LEU A 221 14.73 30.69 23.64
CA LEU A 221 14.28 29.31 23.80
C LEU A 221 13.48 29.12 25.09
N TYR A 222 13.97 29.66 26.22
CA TYR A 222 13.23 29.69 27.48
C TYR A 222 11.87 30.37 27.32
N ASN A 223 11.84 31.59 26.78
CA ASN A 223 10.60 32.35 26.62
C ASN A 223 9.59 31.62 25.75
N LYS A 224 10.02 31.04 24.63
CA LYS A 224 9.14 30.27 23.71
C LYS A 224 8.57 29.01 24.34
N ILE A 225 9.33 28.34 25.21
CA ILE A 225 8.89 27.09 25.82
C ILE A 225 8.00 27.31 27.04
N PHE A 226 8.39 28.23 27.94
CA PHE A 226 7.81 28.36 29.26
C PHE A 226 6.87 29.56 29.45
N VAL A 227 7.06 30.65 28.69
CA VAL A 227 6.38 31.93 28.95
C VAL A 227 5.31 32.21 27.90
N GLU A 228 5.67 32.12 26.63
CA GLU A 228 4.77 32.47 25.53
C GLU A 228 3.72 31.38 25.30
N LYS A 229 2.45 31.80 25.19
CA LYS A 229 1.32 30.92 24.91
C LYS A 229 1.18 30.61 23.41
N LEU A 230 2.15 29.85 22.89
CA LEU A 230 2.26 29.52 21.47
C LEU A 230 1.26 28.45 21.01
N ILE A 231 0.80 27.58 21.91
CA ILE A 231 -0.18 26.55 21.59
C ILE A 231 -1.56 27.18 21.69
N ARG A 232 -2.03 27.78 20.59
CA ARG A 232 -3.36 28.36 20.44
C ARG A 232 -4.31 27.31 19.89
N TYR A 233 -5.43 27.06 20.56
CA TYR A 233 -6.34 26.00 20.17
C TYR A 233 -7.80 26.39 20.35
N THR A 234 -8.65 25.78 19.52
CA THR A 234 -10.09 25.74 19.73
C THR A 234 -10.43 24.36 20.29
N GLU A 235 -11.08 24.32 21.44
CA GLU A 235 -11.57 23.10 22.08
C GLU A 235 -13.06 22.92 21.80
N ILE A 236 -13.43 21.74 21.31
CA ILE A 236 -14.80 21.37 20.97
C ILE A 236 -15.36 20.46 22.07
N HIS A 237 -16.46 20.92 22.67
CA HIS A 237 -17.22 20.19 23.69
C HIS A 237 -18.47 19.55 23.08
N ASP A 238 -19.03 18.56 23.78
CA ASP A 238 -20.29 17.88 23.44
C ASP A 238 -20.29 17.19 22.07
N MET A 239 -19.13 16.72 21.63
CA MET A 239 -18.94 16.11 20.32
C MET A 239 -18.71 14.60 20.45
N LYS A 240 -19.42 13.80 19.64
CA LYS A 240 -19.26 12.34 19.64
C LYS A 240 -18.11 11.89 18.74
N GLN A 241 -17.64 10.66 18.94
CA GLN A 241 -16.59 10.05 18.11
C GLN A 241 -16.89 10.11 16.59
N ASP A 242 -18.14 9.89 16.19
CA ASP A 242 -18.53 9.90 14.77
C ASP A 242 -18.41 11.30 14.15
N ASP A 243 -18.77 12.35 14.90
CA ASP A 243 -18.59 13.76 14.49
C ASP A 243 -17.10 14.13 14.40
N ALA A 244 -16.30 13.65 15.36
CA ALA A 244 -14.85 13.85 15.40
C ALA A 244 -14.17 13.23 14.17
N LEU A 245 -14.57 12.01 13.81
CA LEU A 245 -14.10 11.30 12.62
C LEU A 245 -14.52 12.01 11.34
N GLU A 246 -15.77 12.47 11.26
CA GLU A 246 -16.25 13.24 10.11
C GLU A 246 -15.44 14.53 9.92
N MET A 247 -15.22 15.28 11.01
CA MET A 247 -14.39 16.48 10.94
C MET A 247 -12.95 16.15 10.53
N PHE A 248 -12.35 15.10 11.07
CA PHE A 248 -11.03 14.65 10.65
C PHE A 248 -10.96 14.39 9.14
N VAL A 249 -11.96 13.69 8.58
CA VAL A 249 -12.05 13.44 7.14
C VAL A 249 -12.21 14.75 6.35
N ARG A 250 -13.06 15.67 6.82
CA ARG A 250 -13.30 16.97 6.15
C ARG A 250 -12.05 17.86 6.17
N PHE A 251 -11.36 18.00 7.31
CA PHE A 251 -10.14 18.81 7.41
C PHE A 251 -8.99 18.24 6.57
N ASN A 252 -8.79 16.92 6.58
CA ASN A 252 -7.75 16.29 5.76
C ASN A 252 -8.05 16.34 4.25
N SER A 253 -9.31 16.57 3.87
CA SER A 253 -9.70 16.75 2.46
C SER A 253 -9.32 18.13 1.91
N GLY A 254 -9.14 19.14 2.77
CA GLY A 254 -8.77 20.51 2.37
C GLY A 254 -7.25 20.77 2.25
N GLY A 255 -6.40 19.89 2.80
CA GLY A 255 -4.93 20.01 2.81
C GLY A 255 -4.21 19.02 1.87
N LYS A 256 -3.02 18.53 2.25
CA LYS A 256 -2.37 17.40 1.55
C LYS A 256 -3.22 16.15 1.79
N ALA A 257 -4.13 15.88 0.86
CA ALA A 257 -5.19 14.89 0.99
C ALA A 257 -4.63 13.51 1.38
N LEU A 258 -5.18 12.95 2.47
CA LEU A 258 -5.06 11.52 2.74
C LEU A 258 -5.61 10.75 1.54
N ARG A 259 -4.93 9.66 1.15
CA ARG A 259 -5.48 8.75 0.14
C ARG A 259 -6.77 8.14 0.69
N LYS A 260 -7.74 7.83 -0.18
CA LYS A 260 -9.00 7.19 0.21
C LYS A 260 -8.79 5.90 1.04
N SER A 261 -7.74 5.15 0.73
CA SER A 261 -7.33 3.96 1.49
C SER A 261 -6.87 4.28 2.92
N GLU A 262 -6.20 5.42 3.13
CA GLU A 262 -5.74 5.85 4.46
C GLU A 262 -6.94 6.29 5.31
N ILE A 263 -7.87 7.04 4.73
CA ILE A 263 -9.14 7.38 5.39
C ILE A 263 -9.90 6.11 5.77
N THR A 264 -9.96 5.13 4.87
CA THR A 264 -10.68 3.87 5.14
C THR A 264 -10.03 3.06 6.24
N MET A 265 -8.70 2.98 6.27
CA MET A 265 -7.97 2.34 7.38
C MET A 265 -8.16 3.08 8.70
N SER A 266 -8.14 4.41 8.68
CA SER A 266 -8.43 5.24 9.87
C SER A 266 -9.82 4.97 10.44
N ILE A 267 -10.85 4.90 9.59
CA ILE A 267 -12.22 4.54 10.01
C ILE A 267 -12.22 3.12 10.59
N LEU A 268 -11.55 2.17 9.94
CA LEU A 268 -11.51 0.79 10.38
C LEU A 268 -10.80 0.64 11.74
N GLU A 269 -9.66 1.32 11.95
CA GLU A 269 -8.88 1.29 13.19
C GLU A 269 -9.64 1.96 14.36
N ALA A 270 -10.53 2.92 14.08
CA ALA A 270 -11.38 3.53 15.11
C ALA A 270 -12.37 2.54 15.74
N TYR A 271 -12.89 1.58 14.96
CA TYR A 271 -13.88 0.60 15.42
C TYR A 271 -13.29 -0.81 15.64
N TRP A 272 -12.15 -1.08 15.01
CA TRP A 272 -11.38 -2.32 15.13
C TRP A 272 -9.86 -2.02 15.19
N PRO A 273 -9.35 -1.67 16.38
CA PRO A 273 -7.96 -1.21 16.52
C PRO A 273 -6.90 -2.25 16.10
N SER A 274 -7.22 -3.54 16.25
CA SER A 274 -6.32 -4.63 15.83
C SER A 274 -6.41 -4.99 14.35
N ALA A 275 -7.22 -4.29 13.55
CA ALA A 275 -7.45 -4.59 12.13
C ALA A 275 -6.15 -4.69 11.32
N LYS A 276 -5.23 -3.73 11.47
CA LYS A 276 -3.94 -3.74 10.74
C LYS A 276 -3.09 -4.97 11.05
N THR A 277 -3.03 -5.37 12.32
CA THR A 277 -2.31 -6.58 12.75
C THR A 277 -2.98 -7.84 12.21
N GLU A 278 -4.31 -7.92 12.28
CA GLU A 278 -5.08 -9.05 11.75
C GLU A 278 -4.98 -9.16 10.22
N PHE A 279 -5.00 -8.03 9.51
CA PHE A 279 -4.75 -7.97 8.07
C PHE A 279 -3.33 -8.44 7.76
N GLY A 280 -2.33 -8.00 8.53
CA GLY A 280 -0.95 -8.44 8.38
C GLY A 280 -0.77 -9.95 8.56
N LYS A 281 -1.51 -10.58 9.49
CA LYS A 281 -1.51 -12.05 9.66
C LYS A 281 -2.19 -12.79 8.51
N LEU A 282 -3.09 -12.12 7.78
CA LEU A 282 -3.83 -12.71 6.66
C LEU A 282 -3.08 -12.57 5.33
N LEU A 283 -2.35 -11.47 5.13
CA LEU A 283 -1.63 -11.11 3.90
C LEU A 283 -0.21 -11.69 3.84
N VAL A 284 -0.06 -12.92 4.33
CA VAL A 284 1.17 -13.73 4.25
C VAL A 284 0.90 -15.01 3.46
N ASP A 285 1.95 -15.79 3.20
CA ASP A 285 1.87 -17.07 2.48
C ASP A 285 1.13 -16.93 1.14
N SER A 286 -0.02 -17.61 0.98
CA SER A 286 -0.81 -17.63 -0.25
C SER A 286 -1.33 -16.25 -0.68
N TYR A 287 -1.48 -15.33 0.27
CA TYR A 287 -1.91 -13.94 0.04
C TYR A 287 -0.73 -12.94 0.14
N GLU A 288 0.51 -13.42 0.10
CA GLU A 288 1.66 -12.52 -0.02
C GLU A 288 1.54 -11.64 -1.27
N GLY A 289 1.84 -10.34 -1.11
CA GLY A 289 1.74 -9.34 -2.18
C GLY A 289 0.33 -8.72 -2.33
N PHE A 290 -0.70 -9.26 -1.69
CA PHE A 290 -2.00 -8.60 -1.59
C PHE A 290 -1.92 -7.44 -0.58
N GLY A 291 -2.65 -6.36 -0.84
CA GLY A 291 -2.71 -5.18 0.04
C GLY A 291 -3.98 -5.14 0.88
N SER A 292 -4.03 -4.25 1.89
CA SER A 292 -5.22 -4.04 2.72
C SER A 292 -6.47 -3.65 1.91
N ASP A 293 -6.29 -3.03 0.73
CA ASP A 293 -7.39 -2.69 -0.18
C ASP A 293 -8.15 -3.94 -0.66
N PHE A 294 -7.49 -5.09 -0.84
CA PHE A 294 -8.14 -6.34 -1.18
C PHE A 294 -9.12 -6.78 -0.08
N ILE A 295 -8.72 -6.68 1.19
CA ILE A 295 -9.57 -7.05 2.33
C ILE A 295 -10.74 -6.07 2.44
N ILE A 296 -10.45 -4.77 2.36
CA ILE A 296 -11.46 -3.70 2.41
C ILE A 296 -12.50 -3.88 1.30
N ARG A 297 -12.07 -4.14 0.07
CA ARG A 297 -12.96 -4.34 -1.08
C ARG A 297 -13.75 -5.64 -0.99
N SER A 298 -13.15 -6.70 -0.46
CA SER A 298 -13.87 -7.94 -0.14
C SER A 298 -14.94 -7.72 0.92
N ALA A 299 -14.64 -6.95 1.97
CA ALA A 299 -15.60 -6.60 3.01
C ALA A 299 -16.77 -5.75 2.48
N LEU A 300 -16.48 -4.76 1.61
CA LEU A 300 -17.50 -3.98 0.91
C LEU A 300 -18.35 -4.84 -0.01
N MET A 301 -17.74 -5.83 -0.68
CA MET A 301 -18.46 -6.79 -1.51
C MET A 301 -19.41 -7.66 -0.68
N ILE A 302 -18.98 -8.16 0.48
CA ILE A 302 -19.78 -9.03 1.35
C ILE A 302 -20.82 -8.21 2.12
N TYR A 303 -20.38 -7.36 3.04
CA TYR A 303 -21.23 -6.72 4.06
C TYR A 303 -21.84 -5.38 3.63
N GLY A 304 -21.43 -4.83 2.48
CA GLY A 304 -21.70 -3.44 2.16
C GLY A 304 -22.07 -3.14 0.72
N ASP A 305 -21.85 -1.88 0.37
CA ASP A 305 -22.01 -1.34 -0.97
C ASP A 305 -20.65 -1.31 -1.66
N VAL A 306 -20.47 -2.19 -2.64
CA VAL A 306 -19.21 -2.30 -3.40
C VAL A 306 -18.94 -1.08 -4.26
N VAL A 307 -19.95 -0.21 -4.46
CA VAL A 307 -19.79 1.06 -5.18
C VAL A 307 -18.94 2.04 -4.38
N LYS A 308 -19.02 1.98 -3.05
CA LYS A 308 -18.29 2.87 -2.16
C LYS A 308 -16.80 2.55 -2.15
N SER A 309 -15.98 3.57 -1.92
CA SER A 309 -14.53 3.41 -1.74
C SER A 309 -14.12 3.35 -0.26
N ASN A 310 -15.02 3.74 0.65
CA ASN A 310 -14.75 3.84 2.08
C ASN A 310 -15.70 2.92 2.84
N ILE A 311 -15.18 2.36 3.93
CA ILE A 311 -15.94 1.56 4.90
C ILE A 311 -16.74 2.51 5.81
N SER A 312 -17.98 2.13 6.12
CA SER A 312 -18.78 2.78 7.16
C SER A 312 -18.59 2.08 8.50
N LYS A 313 -18.96 2.72 9.62
CA LYS A 313 -18.96 2.10 10.96
C LYS A 313 -19.58 0.71 10.97
N ASN A 314 -20.78 0.58 10.41
CA ASN A 314 -21.50 -0.69 10.33
C ASN A 314 -20.66 -1.77 9.59
N ILE A 315 -20.06 -1.44 8.45
CA ILE A 315 -19.23 -2.39 7.69
C ILE A 315 -17.94 -2.76 8.45
N ALA A 316 -17.35 -1.82 9.20
CA ALA A 316 -16.19 -2.10 10.04
C ALA A 316 -16.54 -3.08 11.17
N GLU A 317 -17.68 -2.86 11.82
CA GLU A 317 -18.21 -3.74 12.87
C GLU A 317 -18.58 -5.12 12.31
N GLU A 318 -19.27 -5.20 11.17
CA GLU A 318 -19.58 -6.46 10.48
C GLU A 318 -18.32 -7.25 10.12
N LEU A 319 -17.29 -6.60 9.58
CA LEU A 319 -16.03 -7.26 9.26
C LEU A 319 -15.32 -7.79 10.53
N LYS A 320 -15.31 -7.00 11.61
CA LYS A 320 -14.74 -7.38 12.90
C LYS A 320 -15.47 -8.57 13.52
N ASN A 321 -16.80 -8.50 13.57
CA ASN A 321 -17.65 -9.52 14.20
C ASN A 321 -17.64 -10.84 13.41
N ASN A 322 -17.56 -10.76 12.08
CA ASN A 322 -17.55 -11.93 11.19
C ASN A 322 -16.15 -12.27 10.65
N TRP A 323 -15.08 -11.85 11.34
CA TRP A 323 -13.70 -12.03 10.86
C TRP A 323 -13.31 -13.50 10.66
N SER A 324 -13.84 -14.41 11.48
CA SER A 324 -13.60 -15.87 11.33
C SER A 324 -14.18 -16.41 10.02
N GLU A 325 -15.43 -16.09 9.71
CA GLU A 325 -16.09 -16.53 8.49
C GLU A 325 -15.49 -15.85 7.25
N PHE A 326 -15.09 -14.58 7.36
CA PHE A 326 -14.34 -13.90 6.30
C PHE A 326 -13.04 -14.64 5.95
N LYS A 327 -12.23 -15.00 6.96
CA LYS A 327 -10.99 -15.78 6.77
C LYS A 327 -11.27 -17.16 6.18
N LYS A 328 -12.36 -17.81 6.60
CA LYS A 328 -12.78 -19.10 6.06
C LYS A 328 -13.15 -19.01 4.58
N ALA A 329 -13.86 -17.96 4.15
CA ALA A 329 -14.16 -17.73 2.74
C ALA A 329 -12.88 -17.57 1.88
N LEU A 330 -11.87 -16.87 2.39
CA LEU A 330 -10.57 -16.75 1.70
C LEU A 330 -9.80 -18.09 1.63
N LYS A 331 -9.83 -18.89 2.70
CA LYS A 331 -9.24 -20.25 2.67
C LYS A 331 -9.97 -21.16 1.68
N ASN A 332 -11.30 -21.05 1.63
CA ASN A 332 -12.12 -21.77 0.68
C ASN A 332 -11.81 -21.33 -0.76
N LEU A 333 -11.64 -20.03 -1.03
CA LEU A 333 -11.19 -19.53 -2.32
C LEU A 333 -9.86 -20.17 -2.72
N GLU A 334 -8.86 -20.12 -1.84
CA GLU A 334 -7.54 -20.71 -2.10
C GLU A 334 -7.65 -22.21 -2.44
N SER A 335 -8.39 -22.98 -1.64
CA SER A 335 -8.62 -24.41 -1.88
C SER A 335 -9.31 -24.65 -3.22
N THR A 336 -10.30 -23.83 -3.56
CA THR A 336 -11.09 -23.94 -4.79
C THR A 336 -10.23 -23.66 -6.02
N LEU A 337 -9.42 -22.60 -5.98
CA LEU A 337 -8.51 -22.29 -7.06
C LEU A 337 -7.43 -23.38 -7.21
N LYS A 338 -6.92 -23.93 -6.10
CA LYS A 338 -5.96 -25.02 -6.12
C LYS A 338 -6.54 -26.29 -6.77
N GLU A 339 -7.81 -26.61 -6.52
CA GLU A 339 -8.51 -27.74 -7.13
C GLU A 339 -8.59 -27.62 -8.66
N ILE A 340 -8.80 -26.41 -9.18
CA ILE A 340 -8.72 -26.10 -10.61
C ILE A 340 -7.29 -25.76 -11.09
N LYS A 341 -6.26 -26.18 -10.33
CA LYS A 341 -4.81 -26.04 -10.62
C LYS A 341 -4.30 -24.59 -10.75
N ILE A 342 -4.98 -23.64 -10.13
CA ILE A 342 -4.70 -22.20 -10.14
C ILE A 342 -4.22 -21.76 -8.75
N GLY A 343 -2.99 -21.21 -8.66
CA GLY A 343 -2.53 -20.57 -7.43
C GLY A 343 -3.12 -19.16 -7.23
N VAL A 344 -3.68 -18.87 -6.05
CA VAL A 344 -4.31 -17.56 -5.75
C VAL A 344 -3.32 -16.39 -5.80
N SER A 345 -2.05 -16.63 -5.46
CA SER A 345 -0.98 -15.61 -5.43
C SER A 345 -0.77 -14.87 -6.77
N ARG A 346 -1.13 -15.49 -7.90
CA ARG A 346 -1.03 -14.86 -9.23
C ARG A 346 -1.90 -13.61 -9.37
N PHE A 347 -2.96 -13.50 -8.58
CA PHE A 347 -3.90 -12.39 -8.65
C PHE A 347 -3.53 -11.25 -7.69
N ALA A 348 -2.37 -11.27 -7.03
CA ALA A 348 -1.96 -10.21 -6.10
C ALA A 348 -2.01 -8.79 -6.72
N SER A 349 -1.74 -8.66 -8.02
CA SER A 349 -1.83 -7.39 -8.76
C SER A 349 -3.16 -7.16 -9.48
N SER A 350 -4.08 -8.14 -9.46
CA SER A 350 -5.33 -8.14 -10.23
C SER A 350 -6.53 -8.76 -9.48
N TRP A 351 -6.53 -8.67 -8.15
CA TRP A 351 -7.45 -9.38 -7.25
C TRP A 351 -8.92 -9.01 -7.40
N ASN A 352 -9.26 -7.96 -8.15
CA ASN A 352 -10.65 -7.62 -8.48
C ASN A 352 -11.43 -8.80 -9.07
N VAL A 353 -10.76 -9.65 -9.87
CA VAL A 353 -11.39 -10.85 -10.45
C VAL A 353 -11.85 -11.84 -9.37
N LEU A 354 -11.23 -11.83 -8.19
CA LEU A 354 -11.54 -12.77 -7.12
C LEU A 354 -12.76 -12.34 -6.28
N LEU A 355 -13.11 -11.05 -6.25
CA LEU A 355 -14.14 -10.55 -5.33
C LEU A 355 -15.53 -11.19 -5.55
N PRO A 356 -16.02 -11.39 -6.79
CA PRO A 356 -17.28 -12.09 -7.00
C PRO A 356 -17.24 -13.56 -6.56
N ILE A 357 -16.09 -14.24 -6.68
CA ILE A 357 -15.93 -15.62 -6.21
C ILE A 357 -15.95 -15.66 -4.69
N ILE A 358 -15.28 -14.70 -4.02
CA ILE A 358 -15.30 -14.58 -2.56
C ILE A 358 -16.72 -14.35 -2.07
N TYR A 359 -17.47 -13.46 -2.72
CA TYR A 359 -18.87 -13.20 -2.40
C TYR A 359 -19.73 -14.46 -2.53
N PHE A 360 -19.60 -15.17 -3.65
CA PHE A 360 -20.28 -16.43 -3.89
C PHE A 360 -19.96 -17.47 -2.80
N ILE A 361 -18.68 -17.74 -2.55
CA ILE A 361 -18.24 -18.70 -1.52
C ILE A 361 -18.74 -18.33 -0.12
N TYR A 362 -18.84 -17.03 0.19
CA TYR A 362 -19.30 -16.57 1.50
C TYR A 362 -20.78 -16.85 1.73
N TYR A 363 -21.63 -16.61 0.71
CA TYR A 363 -23.09 -16.72 0.85
C TYR A 363 -23.66 -18.08 0.43
N ASN A 364 -22.91 -18.90 -0.30
CA ASN A 364 -23.35 -20.24 -0.71
C ASN A 364 -22.42 -21.33 -0.14
N PRO A 365 -22.85 -22.05 0.93
CA PRO A 365 -22.09 -23.17 1.49
C PRO A 365 -21.83 -24.31 0.48
N GLU A 366 -22.71 -24.47 -0.50
CA GLU A 366 -22.71 -25.51 -1.53
C GLU A 366 -22.01 -25.06 -2.83
N TYR A 367 -21.23 -23.97 -2.79
CA TYR A 367 -20.55 -23.40 -3.97
C TYR A 367 -19.73 -24.41 -4.79
N ARG A 368 -19.32 -25.53 -4.17
CA ARG A 368 -18.59 -26.63 -4.82
C ARG A 368 -19.41 -27.35 -5.88
N ASN A 369 -20.73 -27.22 -5.88
CA ASN A 369 -21.57 -27.78 -6.95
C ASN A 369 -21.43 -26.99 -8.27
N ASN A 370 -20.81 -25.80 -8.23
CA ASN A 370 -20.71 -24.88 -9.36
C ASN A 370 -19.24 -24.54 -9.71
N LEU A 371 -18.32 -25.49 -9.53
CA LEU A 371 -16.89 -25.28 -9.85
C LEU A 371 -16.67 -24.87 -11.32
N ASP A 372 -17.45 -25.43 -12.24
CA ASP A 372 -17.37 -25.08 -13.67
C ASP A 372 -17.77 -23.62 -13.90
N GLY A 373 -18.77 -23.11 -13.19
CA GLY A 373 -19.16 -21.70 -13.23
C GLY A 373 -18.08 -20.77 -12.67
N ILE A 374 -17.44 -21.15 -11.55
CA ILE A 374 -16.30 -20.41 -10.98
C ILE A 374 -15.14 -20.36 -11.99
N ARG A 375 -14.80 -21.52 -12.58
CA ARG A 375 -13.73 -21.64 -13.57
C ARG A 375 -14.02 -20.79 -14.80
N ALA A 376 -15.21 -20.92 -15.38
CA ALA A 376 -15.65 -20.16 -16.54
C ALA A 376 -15.62 -18.65 -16.26
N TYR A 377 -16.19 -18.20 -15.13
CA TYR A 377 -16.14 -16.80 -14.73
C TYR A 377 -14.71 -16.28 -14.62
N LEU A 378 -13.84 -16.99 -13.89
CA LEU A 378 -12.47 -16.52 -13.66
C LEU A 378 -11.71 -16.38 -14.98
N ILE A 379 -11.79 -17.39 -15.86
CA ILE A 379 -11.11 -17.38 -17.15
C ILE A 379 -11.69 -16.28 -18.06
N ARG A 380 -13.02 -16.17 -18.17
CA ARG A 380 -13.68 -15.11 -18.94
C ARG A 380 -13.31 -13.72 -18.43
N ALA A 381 -13.31 -13.50 -17.11
CA ALA A 381 -12.98 -12.21 -16.51
C ALA A 381 -11.53 -11.78 -16.78
N VAL A 382 -10.60 -12.75 -16.83
CA VAL A 382 -9.18 -12.50 -17.14
C VAL A 382 -9.00 -12.26 -18.64
N LEU A 383 -9.47 -13.18 -19.50
CA LEU A 383 -9.23 -13.13 -20.95
C LEU A 383 -10.03 -12.03 -21.64
N PHE A 384 -11.25 -11.73 -21.20
CA PHE A 384 -12.05 -10.61 -21.73
C PHE A 384 -11.76 -9.29 -21.03
N THR A 385 -10.67 -9.23 -20.24
CA THR A 385 -10.21 -8.03 -19.53
C THR A 385 -11.32 -7.31 -18.75
N TYR A 386 -12.22 -8.08 -18.14
CA TYR A 386 -13.50 -7.58 -17.62
C TYR A 386 -13.33 -6.38 -16.69
N PHE A 387 -12.33 -6.37 -15.80
CA PHE A 387 -12.09 -5.26 -14.88
C PHE A 387 -11.11 -4.17 -15.38
N GLN A 388 -10.81 -4.10 -16.68
CA GLN A 388 -9.94 -3.06 -17.25
C GLN A 388 -10.52 -1.64 -17.09
N SER A 389 -11.85 -1.52 -17.08
CA SER A 389 -12.57 -0.26 -16.88
C SER A 389 -13.88 -0.49 -16.13
N GLY A 390 -14.37 0.54 -15.43
CA GLY A 390 -15.65 0.50 -14.74
C GLY A 390 -15.72 -0.50 -13.59
N THR A 391 -14.59 -0.79 -12.93
CA THR A 391 -14.44 -1.86 -11.92
C THR A 391 -15.58 -1.87 -10.91
N THR A 392 -15.87 -0.70 -10.33
CA THR A 392 -16.91 -0.51 -9.33
C THR A 392 -18.31 -0.89 -9.82
N GLY A 393 -18.71 -0.44 -11.01
CA GLY A 393 -20.00 -0.79 -11.60
C GLY A 393 -20.10 -2.27 -11.97
N LYS A 394 -19.00 -2.85 -12.46
CA LYS A 394 -18.92 -4.28 -12.80
C LYS A 394 -18.97 -5.19 -11.58
N LEU A 395 -18.37 -4.79 -10.46
CA LEU A 395 -18.51 -5.50 -9.19
C LEU A 395 -19.96 -5.46 -8.68
N GLN A 396 -20.61 -4.29 -8.74
CA GLN A 396 -22.03 -4.18 -8.37
C GLN A 396 -22.93 -5.01 -9.28
N GLN A 397 -22.65 -5.04 -10.59
CA GLN A 397 -23.37 -5.89 -11.55
C GLN A 397 -23.18 -7.36 -11.20
N MET A 398 -21.96 -7.82 -10.93
CA MET A 398 -21.70 -9.20 -10.52
C MET A 398 -22.43 -9.55 -9.22
N LYS A 399 -22.37 -8.68 -8.21
CA LYS A 399 -23.10 -8.88 -6.93
C LYS A 399 -24.60 -9.06 -7.18
N SER A 400 -25.19 -8.18 -8.00
CA SER A 400 -26.63 -8.22 -8.30
C SER A 400 -27.00 -9.50 -9.04
N ARG A 401 -26.21 -9.90 -10.05
CA ARG A 401 -26.45 -11.14 -10.81
C ARG A 401 -26.29 -12.39 -9.98
N ILE A 402 -25.31 -12.44 -9.05
CA ILE A 402 -25.14 -13.57 -8.13
C ILE A 402 -26.37 -13.67 -7.22
N ASN A 403 -26.87 -12.55 -6.70
CA ASN A 403 -28.07 -12.54 -5.86
C ASN A 403 -29.33 -12.97 -6.61
N GLU A 404 -29.50 -12.53 -7.85
CA GLU A 404 -30.62 -12.92 -8.73
C GLU A 404 -30.57 -14.40 -9.14
N ASN A 405 -29.40 -15.01 -9.09
CA ASN A 405 -29.14 -16.39 -9.48
C ASN A 405 -28.88 -17.28 -8.24
N ASP A 406 -29.69 -17.11 -7.19
CA ASP A 406 -29.66 -17.92 -5.96
C ASP A 406 -28.30 -18.06 -5.28
N TYR A 407 -27.51 -16.98 -5.31
CA TYR A 407 -26.13 -16.95 -4.84
C TYR A 407 -25.25 -17.97 -5.57
N GLU A 408 -25.42 -18.15 -6.87
CA GLU A 408 -24.58 -19.03 -7.69
C GLU A 408 -23.91 -18.28 -8.84
N ILE A 409 -22.71 -18.70 -9.20
CA ILE A 409 -22.07 -18.36 -10.47
C ILE A 409 -22.23 -19.57 -11.40
N THR A 410 -23.00 -19.43 -12.47
CA THR A 410 -23.23 -20.47 -13.48
C THR A 410 -22.82 -19.99 -14.88
N VAL A 411 -22.54 -20.92 -15.79
CA VAL A 411 -22.24 -20.59 -17.20
C VAL A 411 -23.40 -19.85 -17.86
N ASP A 412 -24.64 -20.25 -17.56
CA ASP A 412 -25.84 -19.61 -18.10
C ASP A 412 -25.99 -18.16 -17.64
N MET A 413 -25.77 -17.88 -16.36
CA MET A 413 -25.73 -16.52 -15.82
C MET A 413 -24.67 -15.67 -16.56
N LEU A 414 -23.47 -16.21 -16.78
CA LEU A 414 -22.40 -15.50 -17.49
C LEU A 414 -22.74 -15.24 -18.97
N ASN A 415 -23.50 -16.15 -19.61
CA ASN A 415 -23.94 -15.99 -21.00
C ASN A 415 -24.97 -14.87 -21.18
N GLN A 416 -25.70 -14.52 -20.12
CA GLN A 416 -26.64 -13.38 -20.13
C GLN A 416 -25.93 -12.02 -19.97
N MET A 417 -24.63 -12.01 -19.64
CA MET A 417 -23.84 -10.80 -19.47
C MET A 417 -23.02 -10.51 -20.72
N ASN A 418 -23.30 -9.42 -21.45
CA ASN A 418 -22.61 -9.11 -22.72
C ASN A 418 -21.07 -9.13 -22.61
N ASP A 419 -20.53 -8.60 -21.52
CA ASP A 419 -19.07 -8.54 -21.29
C ASP A 419 -18.45 -9.92 -21.01
N LEU A 420 -19.21 -10.88 -20.48
CA LEU A 420 -18.73 -12.23 -20.13
C LEU A 420 -19.28 -13.33 -21.06
N ARG A 421 -20.21 -13.00 -21.96
CA ARG A 421 -20.74 -13.91 -22.96
C ARG A 421 -19.66 -14.32 -23.95
N VAL A 422 -19.55 -15.62 -24.19
CA VAL A 422 -18.63 -16.19 -25.19
C VAL A 422 -19.24 -15.98 -26.58
N THR A 423 -18.42 -15.49 -27.50
CA THR A 423 -18.79 -15.30 -28.91
C THR A 423 -17.59 -15.65 -29.77
N GLU A 424 -17.83 -16.03 -31.02
CA GLU A 424 -16.74 -16.31 -31.96
C GLU A 424 -15.78 -15.12 -32.12
N GLY A 425 -16.31 -13.89 -32.10
CA GLY A 425 -15.48 -12.67 -32.14
C GLY A 425 -14.49 -12.59 -30.97
N LYS A 426 -14.93 -12.85 -29.74
CA LYS A 426 -14.02 -12.82 -28.57
C LYS A 426 -12.97 -13.92 -28.60
N ILE A 427 -13.30 -15.10 -29.14
CA ILE A 427 -12.32 -16.18 -29.29
C ILE A 427 -11.28 -15.78 -30.34
N GLU A 428 -11.72 -15.21 -31.45
CA GLU A 428 -10.85 -14.69 -32.50
C GLU A 428 -9.96 -13.54 -31.99
N ASP A 429 -10.48 -12.64 -31.15
CA ASP A 429 -9.69 -11.59 -30.49
C ASP A 429 -8.56 -12.19 -29.66
N ILE A 430 -8.85 -13.20 -28.81
CA ILE A 430 -7.83 -13.90 -28.00
C ILE A 430 -6.77 -14.58 -28.90
N LEU A 431 -7.18 -15.21 -30.00
CA LEU A 431 -6.26 -15.88 -30.93
C LEU A 431 -5.33 -14.87 -31.64
N ASN A 432 -5.81 -13.65 -31.84
CA ASN A 432 -5.07 -12.57 -32.50
C ASN A 432 -4.19 -11.75 -31.55
N GLU A 433 -4.26 -11.99 -30.24
CA GLU A 433 -3.36 -11.38 -29.27
C GLU A 433 -1.89 -11.74 -29.55
N GLU A 434 -1.03 -10.72 -29.41
CA GLU A 434 0.37 -10.82 -29.78
C GLU A 434 1.28 -11.15 -28.59
N LYS A 435 2.49 -11.63 -28.89
CA LYS A 435 3.54 -11.88 -27.90
C LYS A 435 3.78 -10.65 -27.02
N GLY A 436 3.79 -10.86 -25.71
CA GLY A 436 3.99 -9.79 -24.71
C GLY A 436 2.71 -9.12 -24.26
N SER A 437 1.57 -9.33 -24.93
CA SER A 437 0.27 -8.95 -24.37
C SER A 437 -0.05 -9.79 -23.12
N ARG A 438 -0.77 -9.20 -22.17
CA ARG A 438 -1.24 -9.92 -20.99
C ARG A 438 -2.17 -11.07 -21.35
N VAL A 439 -3.07 -10.85 -22.32
CA VAL A 439 -4.09 -11.85 -22.69
C VAL A 439 -3.46 -13.06 -23.36
N ALA A 440 -2.47 -12.89 -24.24
CA ALA A 440 -1.75 -14.04 -24.82
C ALA A 440 -1.06 -14.88 -23.75
N GLY A 441 -0.39 -14.24 -22.79
CA GLY A 441 0.25 -14.93 -21.66
C GLY A 441 -0.74 -15.71 -20.80
N GLU A 442 -1.88 -15.11 -20.44
CA GLU A 442 -2.93 -15.75 -19.65
C GLU A 442 -3.63 -16.89 -20.42
N ALA A 443 -3.87 -16.72 -21.72
CA ALA A 443 -4.47 -17.76 -22.56
C ALA A 443 -3.59 -19.01 -22.61
N LEU A 444 -2.28 -18.84 -22.86
CA LEU A 444 -1.33 -19.95 -22.84
C LEU A 444 -1.21 -20.58 -21.45
N TYR A 445 -1.26 -19.75 -20.39
CA TYR A 445 -1.27 -20.24 -19.02
C TYR A 445 -2.47 -21.16 -18.76
N PHE A 446 -3.70 -20.74 -19.10
CA PHE A 446 -4.90 -21.56 -18.89
C PHE A 446 -4.90 -22.84 -19.74
N LEU A 447 -4.39 -22.77 -20.97
CA LEU A 447 -4.21 -23.94 -21.84
C LEU A 447 -3.16 -24.93 -21.31
N SER A 448 -2.26 -24.48 -20.42
CA SER A 448 -1.16 -25.30 -19.88
C SER A 448 -1.47 -25.97 -18.53
N LEU A 449 -2.62 -25.70 -17.92
CA LEU A 449 -2.91 -26.10 -16.53
C LEU A 449 -2.76 -27.60 -16.27
N ASP A 450 -2.99 -28.46 -17.26
CA ASP A 450 -3.00 -29.91 -17.07
C ASP A 450 -1.62 -30.57 -17.10
N TRP A 451 -0.62 -29.92 -17.68
CA TRP A 451 0.72 -30.50 -17.87
C TRP A 451 1.85 -29.64 -17.29
N ARG A 452 1.59 -28.38 -16.96
CA ARG A 452 2.61 -27.46 -16.46
C ARG A 452 3.11 -27.86 -15.07
N ASN A 453 4.43 -27.90 -14.89
CA ASN A 453 5.05 -28.14 -13.59
C ASN A 453 5.33 -26.83 -12.85
N THR A 454 4.85 -26.68 -11.61
CA THR A 454 5.05 -25.46 -10.81
C THR A 454 6.49 -25.18 -10.42
N HIS A 455 7.40 -26.16 -10.54
CA HIS A 455 8.83 -26.00 -10.22
C HIS A 455 9.65 -25.42 -11.38
N PHE A 456 9.07 -25.34 -12.58
CA PHE A 456 9.75 -24.81 -13.75
C PHE A 456 9.30 -23.39 -14.06
N LYS A 457 10.26 -22.58 -14.54
CA LYS A 457 9.98 -21.26 -15.09
C LYS A 457 9.64 -21.42 -16.57
N TYR A 458 8.44 -21.01 -16.94
CA TYR A 458 7.98 -20.98 -18.32
C TYR A 458 8.06 -19.57 -18.88
N GLU A 459 8.38 -19.47 -20.16
CA GLU A 459 8.47 -18.23 -20.90
C GLU A 459 7.62 -18.35 -22.16
N GLN A 460 6.90 -17.28 -22.47
CA GLN A 460 6.14 -17.20 -23.71
C GLN A 460 7.11 -17.01 -24.87
N ASP A 461 7.08 -17.91 -25.84
CA ASP A 461 7.87 -17.75 -27.06
C ASP A 461 7.22 -18.41 -28.28
N HIS A 462 7.85 -18.23 -29.43
CA HIS A 462 7.36 -18.71 -30.70
C HIS A 462 7.75 -20.17 -30.94
N LEU A 463 6.84 -20.94 -31.54
CA LEU A 463 7.12 -22.27 -32.09
C LEU A 463 8.02 -22.12 -33.32
N HIS A 464 7.55 -21.47 -34.38
CA HIS A 464 8.41 -20.99 -35.47
C HIS A 464 9.09 -19.68 -35.05
N PRO A 465 10.43 -19.63 -34.91
CA PRO A 465 11.11 -18.46 -34.35
C PRO A 465 10.88 -17.19 -35.15
N PHE A 466 10.76 -16.06 -34.43
CA PHE A 466 10.56 -14.73 -35.00
C PHE A 466 11.60 -14.36 -36.08
N GLU A 467 12.88 -14.57 -35.80
CA GLU A 467 14.01 -14.24 -36.68
C GLU A 467 13.91 -14.92 -38.06
N ARG A 468 13.24 -16.08 -38.15
CA ARG A 468 13.05 -16.80 -39.41
C ARG A 468 12.12 -16.09 -40.38
N PHE A 469 11.32 -15.14 -39.90
CA PHE A 469 10.40 -14.35 -40.71
C PHE A 469 11.01 -13.01 -41.19
N ASP A 470 12.18 -12.63 -40.69
CA ASP A 470 12.87 -11.39 -41.09
C ASP A 470 13.95 -11.64 -42.17
N GLY A 471 14.22 -12.90 -42.47
CA GLY A 471 15.06 -13.32 -43.59
C GLY A 471 14.36 -13.35 -44.95
N ASN A 472 14.99 -14.02 -45.92
CA ASN A 472 14.43 -14.20 -47.26
C ASN A 472 13.21 -15.11 -47.24
N LYS A 473 12.17 -14.69 -47.98
CA LYS A 473 10.97 -15.48 -48.28
C LYS A 473 11.37 -16.86 -48.85
N PRO A 474 10.75 -17.97 -48.40
CA PRO A 474 10.95 -19.27 -49.04
C PRO A 474 10.57 -19.24 -50.52
N ILE A 475 11.28 -20.00 -51.36
CA ILE A 475 11.09 -19.96 -52.82
C ILE A 475 9.64 -20.29 -53.21
N SER A 476 9.03 -21.25 -52.51
CA SER A 476 7.68 -21.76 -52.75
C SER A 476 6.54 -20.84 -52.33
N VAL A 477 6.81 -19.75 -51.58
CA VAL A 477 5.78 -18.90 -50.96
C VAL A 477 5.61 -17.62 -51.76
N SER A 478 4.41 -17.07 -51.93
CA SER A 478 4.24 -15.77 -52.61
C SER A 478 4.66 -14.60 -51.71
N MET A 479 4.97 -13.42 -52.27
CA MET A 479 5.31 -12.25 -51.45
C MET A 479 4.10 -11.75 -50.62
N GLU A 480 2.88 -11.98 -51.11
CA GLU A 480 1.65 -11.67 -50.42
C GLU A 480 1.47 -12.56 -49.18
N ASP A 481 1.59 -13.87 -49.36
CA ASP A 481 1.51 -14.85 -48.26
C ASP A 481 2.61 -14.59 -47.23
N TRP A 482 3.82 -14.27 -47.68
CA TRP A 482 4.93 -13.96 -46.77
C TRP A 482 4.63 -12.75 -45.88
N ARG A 483 3.98 -11.71 -46.41
CA ARG A 483 3.53 -10.55 -45.61
C ARG A 483 2.48 -10.96 -44.59
N LYS A 484 1.52 -11.81 -44.98
CA LYS A 484 0.50 -12.36 -44.08
C LYS A 484 1.15 -13.17 -42.95
N TRP A 485 2.08 -14.07 -43.28
CA TRP A 485 2.77 -14.93 -42.31
C TRP A 485 3.56 -14.10 -41.29
N ARG A 486 4.26 -13.06 -41.75
CA ARG A 486 4.93 -12.12 -40.87
C ARG A 486 3.97 -11.40 -39.91
N GLY A 487 2.77 -11.05 -40.35
CA GLY A 487 1.73 -10.48 -39.48
C GLY A 487 1.18 -11.49 -38.46
N ASN A 488 1.19 -12.78 -38.80
CA ASN A 488 0.68 -13.86 -37.95
C ASN A 488 1.73 -14.42 -36.98
N ARG A 489 3.03 -14.18 -37.22
CA ARG A 489 4.12 -14.80 -36.45
C ARG A 489 4.05 -14.54 -34.95
N ASN A 490 3.56 -13.37 -34.52
CA ASN A 490 3.46 -12.99 -33.11
C ASN A 490 2.17 -13.46 -32.44
N ARG A 491 1.21 -14.02 -33.19
CA ARG A 491 -0.12 -14.35 -32.69
C ARG A 491 -0.18 -15.71 -32.03
N LEU A 492 -1.21 -15.95 -31.21
CA LEU A 492 -1.32 -17.11 -30.32
C LEU A 492 -1.10 -18.47 -31.01
N ALA A 493 -1.55 -18.61 -32.26
CA ALA A 493 -1.36 -19.84 -33.05
C ALA A 493 0.10 -20.16 -33.40
N ASN A 494 1.05 -19.23 -33.24
CA ASN A 494 2.49 -19.51 -33.29
C ASN A 494 3.18 -19.40 -31.91
N LEU A 495 2.43 -19.17 -30.83
CA LEU A 495 3.00 -19.01 -29.48
C LEU A 495 2.78 -20.25 -28.61
N HIS A 496 3.70 -20.45 -27.67
CA HIS A 496 3.65 -21.50 -26.66
C HIS A 496 4.40 -21.09 -25.38
N LEU A 497 4.15 -21.82 -24.29
CA LEU A 497 4.93 -21.69 -23.04
C LEU A 497 6.06 -22.71 -23.05
N LEU A 498 7.29 -22.23 -23.17
CA LEU A 498 8.48 -23.06 -23.17
C LEU A 498 9.19 -22.96 -21.83
N GLU A 499 9.72 -24.08 -21.33
CA GLU A 499 10.60 -24.05 -20.15
C GLU A 499 11.85 -23.22 -20.46
N GLY A 500 12.26 -22.32 -19.56
CA GLY A 500 13.32 -21.35 -19.82
C GLY A 500 14.65 -21.95 -20.30
N ARG A 501 15.04 -23.14 -19.80
CA ARG A 501 16.24 -23.85 -20.29
C ARG A 501 16.09 -24.35 -21.73
N SER A 502 14.96 -24.99 -22.00
CA SER A 502 14.61 -25.49 -23.33
C SER A 502 14.44 -24.35 -24.33
N ASN A 503 13.88 -23.22 -23.90
CA ASN A 503 13.75 -22.01 -24.71
C ASN A 503 15.11 -21.40 -25.06
N ALA A 504 16.01 -21.29 -24.08
CA ALA A 504 17.37 -20.80 -24.30
C ALA A 504 18.15 -21.69 -25.27
N SER A 505 17.98 -23.01 -25.20
CA SER A 505 18.58 -23.95 -26.15
C SER A 505 17.97 -23.86 -27.54
N LYS A 506 16.67 -23.57 -27.64
CA LYS A 506 15.94 -23.44 -28.91
C LYS A 506 16.42 -22.22 -29.70
N SER A 507 16.53 -21.05 -29.08
CA SER A 507 16.94 -19.81 -29.77
C SER A 507 16.17 -19.61 -31.10
N ASP A 508 16.89 -19.39 -32.20
CA ASP A 508 16.40 -19.23 -33.57
C ASP A 508 16.33 -20.56 -34.36
N MET A 509 16.50 -21.71 -33.71
CA MET A 509 16.43 -23.03 -34.35
C MET A 509 15.08 -23.26 -35.01
N ARG A 510 15.07 -23.83 -36.23
CA ARG A 510 13.82 -24.15 -36.94
C ARG A 510 12.98 -25.12 -36.10
N LEU A 511 11.65 -25.00 -36.16
CA LEU A 511 10.77 -25.84 -35.36
C LEU A 511 10.97 -27.33 -35.64
N VAL A 512 11.19 -27.69 -36.91
CA VAL A 512 11.52 -29.06 -37.32
C VAL A 512 12.84 -29.57 -36.71
N ASP A 513 13.88 -28.75 -36.67
CA ASP A 513 15.18 -29.13 -36.11
C ASP A 513 15.05 -29.32 -34.60
N TYR A 514 14.38 -28.37 -33.93
CA TYR A 514 14.11 -28.42 -32.50
C TYR A 514 13.31 -29.66 -32.11
N TYR A 515 12.31 -30.03 -32.91
CA TYR A 515 11.54 -31.25 -32.71
C TYR A 515 12.38 -32.52 -32.96
N ASN A 516 13.27 -32.49 -33.96
CA ASN A 516 14.11 -33.64 -34.30
C ASN A 516 15.23 -33.89 -33.27
N ASP A 517 15.68 -32.86 -32.56
CA ASP A 517 16.66 -33.00 -31.47
C ASP A 517 16.07 -33.67 -30.21
N MET A 518 14.74 -33.80 -30.12
CA MET A 518 14.05 -34.47 -29.02
C MET A 518 14.01 -36.00 -29.18
N ASN A 519 14.04 -36.71 -28.06
CA ASN A 519 13.78 -38.15 -28.03
C ASN A 519 12.29 -38.48 -28.24
N VAL A 520 11.94 -39.76 -28.38
CA VAL A 520 10.58 -40.21 -28.71
C VAL A 520 9.53 -39.75 -27.69
N GLU A 521 9.83 -39.83 -26.39
CA GLU A 521 8.91 -39.40 -25.33
C GLU A 521 8.72 -37.87 -25.33
N GLN A 522 9.82 -37.13 -25.43
CA GLN A 522 9.82 -35.67 -25.50
C GLN A 522 9.03 -35.15 -26.70
N ARG A 523 9.13 -35.81 -27.86
CA ARG A 523 8.35 -35.46 -29.06
C ARG A 523 6.85 -35.63 -28.82
N ALA A 524 6.45 -36.76 -28.24
CA ALA A 524 5.05 -37.03 -27.94
C ALA A 524 4.48 -36.02 -26.93
N ASP A 525 5.23 -35.70 -25.88
CA ASP A 525 4.85 -34.69 -24.90
C ASP A 525 4.77 -33.29 -25.53
N PHE A 526 5.77 -32.89 -26.32
CA PHE A 526 5.79 -31.58 -26.97
C PHE A 526 4.64 -31.41 -27.95
N HIS A 527 4.33 -32.44 -28.74
CA HIS A 527 3.22 -32.43 -29.69
C HIS A 527 1.87 -32.24 -28.98
N ARG A 528 1.64 -33.01 -27.91
CA ARG A 528 0.44 -32.91 -27.08
C ARG A 528 0.33 -31.55 -26.36
N GLN A 529 1.41 -31.10 -25.71
CA GLN A 529 1.42 -29.87 -24.90
C GLN A 529 1.32 -28.61 -25.78
N SER A 530 1.95 -28.62 -26.96
CA SER A 530 1.95 -27.49 -27.90
C SER A 530 0.74 -27.45 -28.81
N PHE A 531 -0.14 -28.45 -28.77
CA PHE A 531 -1.28 -28.61 -29.69
C PHE A 531 -0.83 -28.61 -31.16
N ILE A 532 0.23 -29.37 -31.47
CA ILE A 532 0.70 -29.50 -32.85
C ILE A 532 -0.33 -30.35 -33.62
N PRO A 533 -0.75 -29.93 -34.83
CA PRO A 533 -1.66 -30.73 -35.64
C PRO A 533 -0.98 -32.01 -36.16
N GLU A 534 -1.71 -33.13 -36.18
CA GLU A 534 -1.22 -34.40 -36.74
C GLU A 534 -1.10 -34.32 -38.26
N GLY A 535 -0.04 -34.91 -38.82
CA GLY A 535 0.16 -35.00 -40.28
C GLY A 535 0.57 -33.70 -40.98
N ILE A 536 0.75 -32.60 -40.25
CA ILE A 536 1.21 -31.32 -40.80
C ILE A 536 2.73 -31.16 -40.61
N SER A 537 3.39 -30.61 -41.63
CA SER A 537 4.84 -30.36 -41.59
C SER A 537 5.21 -29.23 -40.62
N LEU A 538 6.34 -29.38 -39.93
CA LEU A 538 6.94 -28.37 -39.05
C LEU A 538 7.96 -27.48 -39.78
N GLU A 539 8.10 -27.65 -41.10
CA GLU A 539 8.93 -26.80 -41.95
C GLU A 539 8.32 -25.40 -42.10
N LEU A 540 9.16 -24.38 -42.19
CA LEU A 540 8.69 -23.00 -42.33
C LEU A 540 7.92 -22.78 -43.63
N GLU A 541 8.27 -23.51 -44.69
CA GLU A 541 7.62 -23.54 -46.00
C GLU A 541 6.15 -23.94 -45.93
N LYS A 542 5.73 -24.57 -44.83
CA LYS A 542 4.36 -25.03 -44.56
C LYS A 542 3.72 -24.28 -43.39
N PHE A 543 4.23 -23.09 -43.05
CA PHE A 543 3.75 -22.32 -41.91
C PHE A 543 2.26 -21.97 -41.98
N GLU A 544 1.69 -21.67 -43.15
CA GLU A 544 0.25 -21.39 -43.25
C GLU A 544 -0.62 -22.59 -42.87
N GLU A 545 -0.28 -23.77 -43.41
CA GLU A 545 -0.97 -25.02 -43.10
C GLU A 545 -0.88 -25.32 -41.60
N PHE A 546 0.32 -25.17 -41.02
CA PHE A 546 0.55 -25.29 -39.57
C PHE A 546 -0.28 -24.29 -38.76
N TYR A 547 -0.24 -23.01 -39.13
CA TYR A 547 -0.87 -21.92 -38.41
C TYR A 547 -2.39 -22.07 -38.38
N GLU A 548 -3.03 -22.30 -39.52
CA GLU A 548 -4.49 -22.43 -39.61
C GLU A 548 -4.98 -23.71 -38.92
N ALA A 549 -4.27 -24.84 -39.08
CA ALA A 549 -4.64 -26.08 -38.41
C ALA A 549 -4.51 -25.97 -36.88
N ARG A 550 -3.41 -25.36 -36.38
CA ARG A 550 -3.24 -25.11 -34.95
C ARG A 550 -4.25 -24.09 -34.42
N LYS A 551 -4.55 -23.03 -35.18
CA LYS A 551 -5.57 -22.03 -34.83
C LYS A 551 -6.93 -22.70 -34.64
N ALA A 552 -7.32 -23.65 -35.49
CA ALA A 552 -8.56 -24.39 -35.36
C ALA A 552 -8.60 -25.24 -34.06
N ILE A 553 -7.50 -25.92 -33.72
CA ILE A 553 -7.39 -26.69 -32.46
C ILE A 553 -7.50 -25.76 -31.25
N LEU A 554 -6.77 -24.65 -31.25
CA LEU A 554 -6.80 -23.66 -30.17
C LEU A 554 -8.18 -23.03 -30.02
N THR A 555 -8.90 -22.78 -31.11
CA THR A 555 -10.28 -22.28 -31.09
C THR A 555 -11.17 -23.24 -30.29
N GLY A 556 -11.09 -24.54 -30.56
CA GLY A 556 -11.82 -25.56 -29.81
C GLY A 556 -11.45 -25.60 -28.33
N LYS A 557 -10.14 -25.55 -28.03
CA LYS A 557 -9.63 -25.59 -26.64
C LYS A 557 -9.99 -24.35 -25.83
N ILE A 558 -9.91 -23.16 -26.43
CA ILE A 558 -10.32 -21.91 -25.78
C ILE A 558 -11.83 -21.91 -25.53
N ARG A 559 -12.64 -22.41 -26.48
CA ARG A 559 -14.08 -22.55 -26.29
C ARG A 559 -14.41 -23.46 -25.10
N GLU A 560 -13.75 -24.62 -25.01
CA GLU A 560 -13.87 -25.55 -23.88
C GLU A 560 -13.47 -24.91 -22.55
N LEU A 561 -12.36 -24.15 -22.52
CA LEU A 561 -11.90 -23.43 -21.32
C LEU A 561 -12.87 -22.35 -20.85
N LEU A 562 -13.58 -21.70 -21.78
CA LEU A 562 -14.50 -20.62 -21.46
C LEU A 562 -15.85 -21.12 -20.94
N GLY A 563 -16.16 -22.43 -21.06
CA GLY A 563 -17.43 -23.02 -20.64
C GLY A 563 -18.56 -22.75 -21.63
#